data_AF-A0A7Y7TI95-F1
#
_entry.id   AF-A0A7Y7TI95-F1
#
_cell.length_a   1.000
_cell.length_b   1.000
_cell.length_c   1.000
_cell.angle_alpha   90.00
_cell.angle_beta   90.00
_cell.angle_gamma   90.00
#
_symmetry.space_group_name_H-M   'P 1'
#
loop_
_entity.id
_entity.type
_entity.pdbx_description
1 polymer ?
#
loop_
_entity_poly.entity_id
_entity_poly.type
_entity_poly.pdbx_seq_one_letter_code
_entity_poly.pdbx_strand_id
1 'polypeptide(L)'
;MMERYISALMVLVLLSGVNSASLAATNGADQAKLPVPSTNAQKLYGSGRNDLLQLRILLRNGRAQSSVGSGFLIDTGNLVVTNYHVVSQLALEPETYVGEYVDTSGRRGLMELLAVDVLHDLAVVRIDRAGTGFFRIPEQLPELRQGQYLYSLGNPLDLGFAISEGAYNGVIHRGFYDQLMFTGPINAGMSGGPNITADGRVAGVNVSKRLDGELVSFLVPIRHARELLKKAAVVRKQPKSFNETVAQQLLAHQTLMVDHLLAAPLTSKSLGKYQVPVRESDQMRCWGQTSDKPDKPYTVEQIKCSMESSLFVSGEMQTGHMAIRHEYTRGTRLDALRFSNLVAKSFKREQFGSHKDRRLTGPVCTEQFVTNGKLPMRAVLCVRAYRKFAGLYDFALVTNTSDENLVNLQSRLDIKGVSYENGLRVSRLFLESIGRVKKP
;
A
#
# COMPACT_ATOMS: atom_id res chain seq x y z
N MET A 1 -18.30 -52.97 24.48
CA MET A 1 -18.05 -53.56 23.15
C MET A 1 -16.69 -53.02 22.70
N MET A 2 -15.57 -53.61 23.15
CA MET A 2 -14.85 -54.78 22.56
C MET A 2 -14.42 -54.48 21.11
N GLU A 3 -13.17 -54.63 20.63
CA GLU A 3 -11.89 -55.21 21.09
C GLU A 3 -10.80 -54.71 20.10
N ARG A 4 -9.58 -54.29 20.52
CA ARG A 4 -8.29 -55.03 20.56
C ARG A 4 -7.88 -55.68 19.23
N TYR A 5 -6.67 -55.46 18.68
CA TYR A 5 -5.43 -56.14 19.11
C TYR A 5 -4.13 -55.32 18.90
N ILE A 6 -3.12 -55.74 19.67
CA ILE A 6 -1.86 -55.09 20.06
C ILE A 6 -0.69 -56.07 19.80
N SER A 7 0.49 -55.51 19.46
CA SER A 7 1.88 -55.99 19.72
C SER A 7 2.51 -57.18 18.97
N ALA A 8 3.76 -56.99 18.52
CA ALA A 8 4.94 -57.51 19.24
C ALA A 8 6.25 -56.86 18.78
N LEU A 9 7.04 -56.39 19.76
CA LEU A 9 8.42 -55.94 19.68
C LEU A 9 9.28 -57.03 20.33
N MET A 10 10.43 -57.40 19.76
CA MET A 10 11.51 -58.01 20.57
C MET A 10 12.90 -57.73 19.98
N VAL A 11 13.74 -57.17 20.83
CA VAL A 11 15.17 -56.87 20.67
C VAL A 11 15.97 -58.01 21.29
N LEU A 12 17.10 -58.42 20.70
CA LEU A 12 18.29 -58.77 21.48
C LEU A 12 19.59 -58.70 20.65
N VAL A 13 20.60 -58.09 21.29
CA VAL A 13 21.99 -57.83 20.89
C VAL A 13 22.90 -58.94 21.45
N LEU A 14 24.08 -59.17 20.85
CA LEU A 14 25.43 -59.41 21.48
C LEU A 14 26.38 -59.98 20.40
N LEU A 15 27.41 -59.26 19.92
CA LEU A 15 28.76 -58.93 20.48
C LEU A 15 29.82 -60.05 20.34
N SER A 16 30.78 -59.83 19.43
CA SER A 16 32.25 -60.08 19.54
C SER A 16 32.88 -59.65 18.20
N GLY A 17 34.07 -59.05 18.07
CA GLY A 17 35.11 -58.60 18.97
C GLY A 17 36.26 -57.94 18.18
N VAL A 18 36.68 -56.75 18.63
CA VAL A 18 38.04 -56.18 18.74
C VAL A 18 39.02 -56.04 17.54
N ASN A 19 39.45 -54.77 17.38
CA ASN A 19 40.80 -54.21 17.15
C ASN A 19 41.43 -53.98 15.75
N SER A 20 41.53 -52.68 15.46
CA SER A 20 42.76 -51.90 15.15
C SER A 20 43.48 -52.09 13.82
N ALA A 21 43.30 -51.11 12.93
CA ALA A 21 44.39 -50.58 12.12
C ALA A 21 44.23 -49.06 11.97
N SER A 22 45.16 -48.33 12.57
CA SER A 22 45.35 -46.89 12.43
C SER A 22 45.82 -46.57 11.01
N LEU A 23 45.07 -45.75 10.27
CA LEU A 23 45.62 -44.93 9.19
C LEU A 23 45.49 -43.46 9.58
N ALA A 24 46.64 -42.85 9.82
CA ALA A 24 46.81 -41.42 9.99
C ALA A 24 46.32 -40.70 8.73
N ALA A 25 45.18 -40.01 8.84
CA ALA A 25 44.76 -39.03 7.86
C ALA A 25 45.25 -37.66 8.33
N THR A 26 46.11 -37.08 7.52
CA THR A 26 46.76 -35.78 7.64
C THR A 26 45.80 -34.66 8.03
N ASN A 27 46.08 -34.00 9.16
CA ASN A 27 45.54 -32.68 9.49
C ASN A 27 46.00 -31.67 8.44
N GLY A 28 45.10 -31.34 7.52
CA GLY A 28 45.31 -30.35 6.47
C GLY A 28 43.97 -29.89 5.89
N ALA A 29 42.97 -29.66 6.74
CA ALA A 29 41.78 -28.93 6.32
C ALA A 29 42.16 -27.44 6.25
N ASP A 30 42.74 -27.07 5.11
CA ASP A 30 42.76 -25.70 4.62
C ASP A 30 41.33 -25.17 4.75
N GLN A 31 41.09 -24.30 5.74
CA GLN A 31 39.84 -23.56 5.84
C GLN A 31 39.82 -22.62 4.65
N ALA A 32 39.38 -23.13 3.49
CA ALA A 32 39.16 -22.35 2.30
C ALA A 32 38.25 -21.19 2.69
N LYS A 33 38.87 -20.00 2.85
CA LYS A 33 38.16 -18.75 3.13
C LYS A 33 37.04 -18.68 2.11
N LEU A 34 35.81 -18.65 2.60
CA LEU A 34 34.63 -18.48 1.76
C LEU A 34 34.91 -17.31 0.79
N PRO A 35 34.59 -17.45 -0.50
CA PRO A 35 34.79 -16.39 -1.46
C PRO A 35 34.13 -15.10 -0.95
N VAL A 36 34.85 -13.99 -1.11
CA VAL A 36 34.43 -12.69 -0.61
C VAL A 36 33.07 -12.34 -1.25
N PRO A 37 32.04 -11.94 -0.48
CA PRO A 37 30.82 -11.35 -1.03
C PRO A 37 31.15 -10.21 -2.00
N SER A 38 30.20 -9.73 -2.81
CA SER A 38 30.44 -8.56 -3.67
C SER A 38 31.16 -7.48 -2.84
N THR A 39 32.36 -7.08 -3.27
CA THR A 39 33.28 -6.25 -2.45
C THR A 39 32.60 -4.97 -1.99
N ASN A 40 31.64 -4.48 -2.79
CA ASN A 40 30.79 -3.34 -2.49
C ASN A 40 29.77 -3.65 -1.39
N ALA A 41 28.98 -4.73 -1.46
CA ALA A 41 27.97 -5.01 -0.43
C ALA A 41 28.61 -5.18 0.96
N GLN A 42 29.72 -5.92 1.06
CA GLN A 42 30.43 -6.09 2.32
C GLN A 42 30.97 -4.76 2.87
N LYS A 43 31.60 -3.95 2.01
CA LYS A 43 32.13 -2.63 2.38
C LYS A 43 31.01 -1.70 2.83
N LEU A 44 29.94 -1.58 2.04
CA LEU A 44 28.81 -0.70 2.31
C LEU A 44 28.08 -1.09 3.60
N TYR A 45 27.83 -2.38 3.81
CA TYR A 45 27.24 -2.84 5.06
C TYR A 45 28.18 -2.57 6.24
N GLY A 46 29.47 -2.88 6.12
CA GLY A 46 30.46 -2.63 7.17
C GLY A 46 30.56 -1.16 7.58
N SER A 47 30.52 -0.25 6.61
CA SER A 47 30.59 1.20 6.84
C SER A 47 29.26 1.80 7.32
N GLY A 48 28.12 1.31 6.81
CA GLY A 48 26.81 1.90 7.09
C GLY A 48 26.06 1.32 8.28
N ARG A 49 26.40 0.10 8.74
CA ARG A 49 25.63 -0.61 9.78
C ARG A 49 25.42 0.21 11.05
N ASN A 50 26.41 1.00 11.46
CA ASN A 50 26.31 1.78 12.70
C ASN A 50 25.21 2.86 12.60
N ASP A 51 24.90 3.34 11.40
CA ASP A 51 23.86 4.35 11.19
C ASP A 51 22.50 3.74 10.85
N LEU A 52 22.40 2.40 10.77
CA LEU A 52 21.13 1.69 10.60
C LEU A 52 20.43 1.46 11.94
N LEU A 53 19.11 1.63 11.91
CA LEU A 53 18.24 1.48 13.06
C LEU A 53 17.04 0.64 12.69
N GLN A 54 16.60 -0.17 13.64
CA GLN A 54 15.27 -0.74 13.63
C GLN A 54 14.37 0.21 14.40
N LEU A 55 13.23 0.56 13.82
CA LEU A 55 12.22 1.39 14.47
C LEU A 55 11.03 0.52 14.85
N ARG A 56 10.57 0.68 16.09
CA ARG A 56 9.44 -0.07 16.65
C ARG A 56 8.41 0.91 17.19
N ILE A 57 7.16 0.70 16.82
CA ILE A 57 6.03 1.38 17.46
C ILE A 57 5.40 0.41 18.44
N LEU A 58 5.36 0.81 19.70
CA LEU A 58 4.87 -0.01 20.80
C LEU A 58 3.61 0.61 21.39
N LEU A 59 2.71 -0.23 21.89
CA LEU A 59 1.65 0.23 22.77
C LEU A 59 2.27 0.80 24.05
N ARG A 60 1.81 1.97 24.50
CA ARG A 60 2.27 2.54 25.78
C ARG A 60 1.96 1.61 26.95
N ASN A 61 0.80 0.95 26.91
CA ASN A 61 0.42 -0.06 27.87
C ASN A 61 0.95 -1.43 27.41
N GLY A 62 1.75 -2.08 28.25
CA GLY A 62 2.28 -3.42 27.98
C GLY A 62 3.42 -3.52 26.96
N ARG A 63 3.77 -2.43 26.25
CA ARG A 63 4.91 -2.34 25.32
C ARG A 63 4.92 -3.40 24.21
N ALA A 64 3.75 -3.94 23.86
CA ALA A 64 3.61 -4.86 22.74
C ALA A 64 3.87 -4.14 21.41
N GLN A 65 4.59 -4.81 20.51
CA GLN A 65 4.93 -4.27 19.19
C GLN A 65 3.69 -4.19 18.30
N SER A 66 3.49 -3.03 17.69
CA SER A 66 2.36 -2.72 16.80
C SER A 66 2.81 -2.46 15.37
N SER A 67 4.00 -1.91 15.19
CA SER A 67 4.64 -1.72 13.88
C SER A 67 6.15 -1.85 14.01
N VAL A 68 6.81 -2.28 12.95
CA VAL A 68 8.26 -2.43 12.87
C VAL A 68 8.76 -2.08 11.47
N GLY A 69 9.89 -1.40 11.43
CA GLY A 69 10.56 -1.04 10.20
C GLY A 69 12.02 -0.70 10.43
N SER A 70 12.64 -0.11 9.43
CA SER A 70 14.01 0.37 9.46
C SER A 70 14.05 1.89 9.37
N GLY A 71 15.16 2.47 9.79
CA GLY A 71 15.50 3.87 9.57
C GLY A 71 17.00 4.02 9.55
N PHE A 72 17.48 5.20 9.16
CA PHE A 72 18.91 5.47 9.12
C PHE A 72 19.24 6.91 9.53
N LEU A 73 20.32 7.07 10.29
CA LEU A 73 20.84 8.36 10.72
C LEU A 73 21.44 9.12 9.53
N ILE A 74 21.21 10.43 9.49
CA ILE A 74 21.71 11.31 8.43
C ILE A 74 22.88 12.14 8.95
N ASP A 75 23.97 12.15 8.19
CA ASP A 75 25.20 12.88 8.51
C ASP A 75 25.68 12.55 9.94
N THR A 76 26.30 13.51 10.61
CA THR A 76 26.72 13.44 12.01
C THR A 76 25.63 13.92 12.98
N GLY A 77 24.41 14.14 12.47
CA GLY A 77 23.27 14.59 13.25
C GLY A 77 22.55 13.46 13.97
N ASN A 78 21.41 13.78 14.57
CA ASN A 78 20.56 12.84 15.30
C ASN A 78 19.19 12.62 14.65
N LEU A 79 19.06 13.04 13.39
CA LEU A 79 17.86 12.87 12.59
C LEU A 79 17.92 11.53 11.85
N VAL A 80 16.78 10.86 11.83
CA VAL A 80 16.60 9.54 11.22
C VAL A 80 15.49 9.65 10.19
N VAL A 81 15.76 9.18 8.98
CA VAL A 81 14.75 9.03 7.93
C VAL A 81 14.15 7.63 8.00
N THR A 82 12.83 7.53 7.82
CA THR A 82 12.09 6.27 7.73
C THR A 82 10.82 6.47 6.89
N ASN A 83 9.98 5.43 6.76
CA ASN A 83 8.67 5.57 6.13
C ASN A 83 7.60 6.07 7.10
N TYR A 84 6.62 6.78 6.56
CA TYR A 84 5.44 7.20 7.32
C TYR A 84 4.65 6.00 7.85
N HIS A 85 4.46 4.95 7.04
CA HIS A 85 3.67 3.79 7.46
C HIS A 85 4.27 3.04 8.66
N VAL A 86 5.58 3.12 8.85
CA VAL A 86 6.26 2.54 10.02
C VAL A 86 5.81 3.27 11.29
N VAL A 87 5.65 4.59 11.22
CA VAL A 87 5.38 5.47 12.38
C VAL A 87 3.96 6.05 12.43
N SER A 88 3.06 5.63 11.55
CA SER A 88 1.75 6.29 11.38
C SER A 88 0.87 6.23 12.62
N GLN A 89 0.95 5.14 13.37
CA GLN A 89 0.22 4.98 14.64
C GLN A 89 0.72 5.98 15.70
N LEU A 90 2.03 6.20 15.79
CA LEU A 90 2.61 7.25 16.63
C LEU A 90 2.18 8.65 16.17
N ALA A 91 2.10 8.87 14.85
CA ALA A 91 1.70 10.16 14.29
C ALA A 91 0.24 10.54 14.59
N LEU A 92 -0.66 9.55 14.54
CA LEU A 92 -2.11 9.76 14.64
C LEU A 92 -2.70 9.46 16.03
N GLU A 93 -2.00 8.69 16.86
CA GLU A 93 -2.42 8.25 18.20
C GLU A 93 -1.25 8.29 19.21
N PRO A 94 -0.60 9.45 19.39
CA PRO A 94 0.60 9.58 20.25
C PRO A 94 0.33 9.30 21.73
N GLU A 95 -0.93 9.35 22.17
CA GLU A 95 -1.34 8.98 23.54
C GLU A 95 -1.49 7.47 23.74
N THR A 96 -1.53 6.69 22.66
CA THR A 96 -1.66 5.21 22.70
C THR A 96 -0.35 4.52 22.37
N TYR A 97 0.47 5.14 21.51
CA TYR A 97 1.71 4.56 21.01
C TYR A 97 2.95 5.37 21.41
N VAL A 98 4.08 4.67 21.52
CA VAL A 98 5.41 5.25 21.72
C VAL A 98 6.39 4.69 20.70
N GLY A 99 7.33 5.50 20.25
CA GLY A 99 8.39 5.10 19.34
C GLY A 99 9.66 4.70 20.07
N GLU A 100 10.28 3.60 19.64
CA GLU A 100 11.58 3.11 20.12
C GLU A 100 12.48 2.81 18.91
N TYR A 101 13.78 3.09 19.04
CA TYR A 101 14.80 2.60 18.11
C TYR A 101 15.62 1.50 18.75
N VAL A 102 16.14 0.59 17.93
CA VAL A 102 17.14 -0.42 18.29
C VAL A 102 18.27 -0.34 17.27
N ASP A 103 19.50 -0.14 17.72
CA ASP A 103 20.68 -0.13 16.83
C ASP A 103 21.25 -1.53 16.58
N THR A 104 22.25 -1.63 15.71
CA THR A 104 22.90 -2.91 15.36
C THR A 104 23.64 -3.57 16.52
N SER A 105 23.90 -2.85 17.62
CA SER A 105 24.49 -3.40 18.85
C SER A 105 23.43 -3.84 19.88
N GLY A 106 22.15 -3.64 19.57
CA GLY A 106 21.02 -3.94 20.46
C GLY A 106 20.69 -2.82 21.45
N ARG A 107 21.38 -1.68 21.39
CA ARG A 107 21.04 -0.52 22.24
C ARG A 107 19.69 0.03 21.84
N ARG A 108 18.88 0.36 22.84
CA ARG A 108 17.52 0.88 22.65
C ARG A 108 17.39 2.29 23.19
N GLY A 109 16.50 3.07 22.60
CA GLY A 109 16.13 4.39 23.09
C GLY A 109 14.82 4.88 22.51
N LEU A 110 14.28 5.96 23.07
CA LEU A 110 13.07 6.59 22.55
C LEU A 110 13.37 7.41 21.30
N MET A 111 12.35 7.60 20.47
CA MET A 111 12.40 8.49 19.31
C MET A 111 11.28 9.52 19.35
N GLU A 112 11.58 10.72 18.87
CA GLU A 112 10.65 11.83 18.72
C GLU A 112 10.26 12.00 17.25
N LEU A 113 8.97 11.96 16.92
CA LEU A 113 8.52 12.18 15.55
C LEU A 113 8.46 13.68 15.23
N LEU A 114 9.23 14.14 14.25
CA LEU A 114 9.38 15.58 13.94
C LEU A 114 8.58 16.03 12.72
N ALA A 115 8.55 15.20 11.67
CA ALA A 115 7.86 15.53 10.43
C ALA A 115 7.34 14.28 9.71
N VAL A 116 6.24 14.44 8.97
CA VAL A 116 5.64 13.37 8.15
C VAL A 116 5.28 13.90 6.77
N ASP A 117 5.42 13.03 5.78
CA ASP A 117 4.96 13.18 4.41
C ASP A 117 4.22 11.89 4.02
N VAL A 118 2.89 11.96 4.07
CA VAL A 118 1.99 10.85 3.77
C VAL A 118 1.96 10.55 2.27
N LEU A 119 2.20 11.57 1.44
CA LEU A 119 2.12 11.48 -0.01
C LEU A 119 3.25 10.62 -0.58
N HIS A 120 4.44 10.77 0.01
CA HIS A 120 5.64 10.03 -0.38
C HIS A 120 6.01 8.92 0.61
N ASP A 121 5.17 8.64 1.60
CA ASP A 121 5.42 7.64 2.65
C ASP A 121 6.75 7.85 3.39
N LEU A 122 7.01 9.07 3.86
CA LEU A 122 8.23 9.43 4.59
C LEU A 122 7.95 10.03 5.95
N ALA A 123 8.86 9.79 6.88
CA ALA A 123 8.89 10.45 8.18
C ALA A 123 10.32 10.75 8.61
N VAL A 124 10.46 11.79 9.43
CA VAL A 124 11.71 12.12 10.11
C VAL A 124 11.48 12.03 11.61
N VAL A 125 12.33 11.23 12.26
CA VAL A 125 12.38 11.13 13.72
C VAL A 125 13.71 11.63 14.24
N ARG A 126 13.76 11.99 15.51
CA ARG A 126 14.97 12.37 16.24
C ARG A 126 15.21 11.41 17.39
N ILE A 127 16.47 11.07 17.63
CA ILE A 127 16.88 10.17 18.71
C ILE A 127 18.00 10.79 19.54
N ASP A 128 18.28 10.23 20.71
CA ASP A 128 19.39 10.64 21.57
C ASP A 128 20.70 9.92 21.20
N ARG A 129 21.10 10.08 19.94
CA ARG A 129 22.31 9.49 19.37
C ARG A 129 22.68 10.19 18.07
N ALA A 130 23.98 10.39 17.84
CA ALA A 130 24.52 10.93 16.61
C ALA A 130 24.91 9.83 15.61
N GLY A 131 24.76 10.13 14.32
CA GLY A 131 25.26 9.32 13.21
C GLY A 131 26.77 9.43 13.03
N THR A 132 27.35 8.47 12.31
CA THR A 132 28.77 8.44 11.95
C THR A 132 29.10 9.30 10.73
N GLY A 133 28.08 9.78 10.01
CA GLY A 133 28.26 10.54 8.77
C GLY A 133 28.32 9.69 7.51
N PHE A 134 27.95 8.41 7.58
CA PHE A 134 27.97 7.52 6.43
C PHE A 134 26.85 7.82 5.44
N PHE A 135 25.60 7.79 5.90
CA PHE A 135 24.47 8.13 5.04
C PHE A 135 24.33 9.64 4.94
N ARG A 136 24.60 10.16 3.75
CA ARG A 136 24.44 11.57 3.41
C ARG A 136 23.36 11.73 2.37
N ILE A 137 22.54 12.76 2.55
CA ILE A 137 21.62 13.15 1.49
C ILE A 137 22.36 14.09 0.58
N PRO A 138 22.55 13.71 -0.69
CA PRO A 138 23.42 14.49 -1.56
C PRO A 138 22.72 15.80 -1.97
N GLU A 139 23.49 16.88 -2.01
CA GLU A 139 23.01 18.18 -2.50
C GLU A 139 22.58 18.08 -3.97
N GLN A 140 23.40 17.40 -4.78
CA GLN A 140 23.06 16.99 -6.14
C GLN A 140 22.55 15.55 -6.12
N LEU A 141 21.31 15.34 -6.58
CA LEU A 141 20.72 14.00 -6.65
C LEU A 141 21.58 13.09 -7.54
N PRO A 142 21.76 11.82 -7.18
CA PRO A 142 22.52 10.89 -8.02
C PRO A 142 21.78 10.70 -9.34
N GLU A 143 22.47 10.88 -10.46
CA GLU A 143 21.98 10.42 -11.75
C GLU A 143 22.01 8.89 -11.75
N LEU A 144 20.83 8.27 -11.82
CA LEU A 144 20.69 6.83 -11.86
C LEU A 144 20.44 6.37 -13.30
N ARG A 145 21.16 5.34 -13.73
CA ARG A 145 20.98 4.72 -15.05
C ARG A 145 20.33 3.35 -14.91
N GLN A 146 19.35 3.03 -15.77
CA GLN A 146 18.75 1.70 -15.76
C GLN A 146 19.83 0.61 -15.88
N GLY A 147 19.69 -0.47 -15.10
CA GLY A 147 20.69 -1.52 -14.95
C GLY A 147 21.77 -1.25 -13.89
N GLN A 148 21.87 -0.02 -13.36
CA GLN A 148 22.83 0.31 -12.30
C GLN A 148 22.51 -0.46 -11.01
N TYR A 149 23.54 -1.05 -10.40
CA TYR A 149 23.42 -1.69 -9.10
C TYR A 149 23.12 -0.69 -7.99
N LEU A 150 22.14 -1.06 -7.17
CA LEU A 150 21.75 -0.41 -5.93
C LEU A 150 21.75 -1.43 -4.79
N TYR A 151 21.91 -0.93 -3.58
CA TYR A 151 22.03 -1.72 -2.36
C TYR A 151 21.02 -1.23 -1.33
N SER A 152 20.08 -2.08 -0.97
CA SER A 152 19.06 -1.86 0.04
C SER A 152 19.56 -2.39 1.39
N LEU A 153 19.47 -1.58 2.45
CA LEU A 153 19.81 -1.99 3.80
C LEU A 153 18.59 -1.88 4.73
N GLY A 154 18.44 -2.81 5.66
CA GLY A 154 17.35 -2.79 6.64
C GLY A 154 17.33 -4.04 7.52
N ASN A 155 16.32 -4.16 8.38
CA ASN A 155 16.14 -5.30 9.29
C ASN A 155 14.92 -6.16 8.85
N PRO A 156 15.10 -7.10 7.90
CA PRO A 156 14.01 -7.98 7.46
C PRO A 156 13.46 -8.83 8.61
N LEU A 157 12.13 -8.85 8.74
CA LEU A 157 11.37 -9.73 9.62
C LEU A 157 11.83 -9.73 11.10
N ASP A 158 12.50 -8.67 11.55
CA ASP A 158 13.13 -8.59 12.88
C ASP A 158 14.18 -9.71 13.13
N LEU A 159 14.80 -10.23 12.07
CA LEU A 159 15.79 -11.32 12.14
C LEU A 159 17.23 -10.80 12.29
N GLY A 160 17.46 -9.52 11.98
CA GLY A 160 18.78 -8.91 11.96
C GLY A 160 18.97 -8.05 10.71
N PHE A 161 19.90 -7.09 10.79
CA PHE A 161 20.18 -6.21 9.66
C PHE A 161 20.82 -6.98 8.50
N ALA A 162 20.32 -6.69 7.30
CA ALA A 162 20.73 -7.31 6.06
C ALA A 162 20.97 -6.25 4.97
N ILE A 163 21.73 -6.66 3.96
CA ILE A 163 21.94 -5.92 2.72
C ILE A 163 21.41 -6.75 1.56
N SER A 164 20.72 -6.09 0.64
CA SER A 164 20.09 -6.68 -0.54
C SER A 164 20.53 -5.90 -1.77
N GLU A 165 21.08 -6.59 -2.76
CA GLU A 165 21.54 -5.99 -4.01
C GLU A 165 20.55 -6.23 -5.16
N GLY A 166 20.50 -5.29 -6.10
CA GLY A 166 19.64 -5.38 -7.28
C GLY A 166 19.86 -4.21 -8.24
N ALA A 167 19.11 -4.18 -9.33
CA ALA A 167 19.25 -3.14 -10.36
C ALA A 167 18.17 -2.07 -10.25
N TYR A 168 18.55 -0.83 -10.51
CA TYR A 168 17.62 0.26 -10.80
C TYR A 168 16.99 0.06 -12.18
N ASN A 169 15.66 0.17 -12.28
CA ASN A 169 14.92 -0.05 -13.53
C ASN A 169 14.09 1.17 -13.97
N GLY A 170 14.43 2.36 -13.47
CA GLY A 170 13.80 3.61 -13.90
C GLY A 170 12.75 4.12 -12.93
N VAL A 171 12.11 5.22 -13.31
CA VAL A 171 11.05 5.87 -12.54
C VAL A 171 9.70 5.33 -13.01
N ILE A 172 8.81 5.07 -12.05
CA ILE A 172 7.44 4.66 -12.31
C ILE A 172 6.54 5.89 -12.19
N HIS A 173 5.89 6.25 -13.30
CA HIS A 173 5.00 7.42 -13.42
C HIS A 173 3.51 7.07 -13.38
N ARG A 174 3.15 5.83 -13.02
CA ARG A 174 1.75 5.34 -13.03
C ARG A 174 0.93 5.83 -11.82
N GLY A 175 1.59 6.29 -10.77
CA GLY A 175 0.96 6.95 -9.62
C GLY A 175 1.03 8.47 -9.73
N PHE A 176 0.47 9.18 -8.75
CA PHE A 176 0.61 10.64 -8.64
C PHE A 176 2.00 11.08 -8.18
N TYR A 177 2.77 10.16 -7.60
CA TYR A 177 4.08 10.42 -7.04
C TYR A 177 5.06 9.40 -7.60
N ASP A 178 6.19 9.91 -8.09
CA ASP A 178 7.24 9.08 -8.67
C ASP A 178 7.83 8.12 -7.63
N GLN A 179 8.06 6.88 -8.07
CA GLN A 179 8.82 5.88 -7.32
C GLN A 179 9.95 5.33 -8.19
N LEU A 180 11.04 4.90 -7.57
CA LEU A 180 12.11 4.22 -8.27
C LEU A 180 11.84 2.72 -8.27
N MET A 181 12.00 2.07 -9.43
CA MET A 181 11.92 0.62 -9.53
C MET A 181 13.27 -0.02 -9.21
N PHE A 182 13.25 -1.03 -8.33
CA PHE A 182 14.42 -1.79 -7.88
C PHE A 182 14.14 -3.28 -7.94
N THR A 183 15.06 -4.08 -8.47
CA THR A 183 14.88 -5.54 -8.61
C THR A 183 15.47 -6.37 -7.47
N GLY A 184 16.07 -5.76 -6.45
CA GLY A 184 16.53 -6.50 -5.28
C GLY A 184 15.39 -6.75 -4.28
N PRO A 185 15.44 -7.84 -3.51
CA PRO A 185 14.40 -8.17 -2.53
C PRO A 185 14.32 -7.10 -1.43
N ILE A 186 13.12 -6.59 -1.18
CA ILE A 186 12.79 -5.72 -0.05
C ILE A 186 11.67 -6.39 0.75
N ASN A 187 12.03 -6.97 1.89
CA ASN A 187 11.09 -7.69 2.74
C ASN A 187 10.48 -6.78 3.82
N ALA A 188 9.38 -7.24 4.42
CA ALA A 188 8.80 -6.57 5.59
C ALA A 188 9.87 -6.37 6.68
N GLY A 189 9.88 -5.20 7.32
CA GLY A 189 10.93 -4.78 8.26
C GLY A 189 12.06 -3.95 7.63
N MET A 190 12.33 -4.09 6.32
CA MET A 190 13.30 -3.25 5.62
C MET A 190 12.76 -1.87 5.22
N SER A 191 11.43 -1.70 5.22
CA SER A 191 10.76 -0.42 4.94
C SER A 191 11.32 0.71 5.80
N GLY A 192 11.66 1.82 5.16
CA GLY A 192 12.26 2.98 5.80
C GLY A 192 13.79 2.95 5.85
N GLY A 193 14.41 1.80 5.55
CA GLY A 193 15.85 1.69 5.38
C GLY A 193 16.37 2.37 4.11
N PRO A 194 17.69 2.65 4.03
CA PRO A 194 18.27 3.33 2.90
C PRO A 194 18.46 2.39 1.72
N ASN A 195 18.32 2.95 0.51
CA ASN A 195 18.80 2.35 -0.72
C ASN A 195 19.91 3.24 -1.29
N ILE A 196 21.09 2.66 -1.52
CA ILE A 196 22.31 3.40 -1.84
C ILE A 196 22.99 2.88 -3.10
N THR A 197 23.73 3.76 -3.76
CA THR A 197 24.62 3.42 -4.88
C THR A 197 25.91 2.75 -4.39
N ALA A 198 26.71 2.19 -5.30
CA ALA A 198 27.99 1.54 -4.98
C ALA A 198 29.02 2.46 -4.29
N ASP A 199 28.92 3.78 -4.51
CA ASP A 199 29.73 4.83 -3.88
C ASP A 199 29.13 5.34 -2.56
N GLY A 200 28.04 4.72 -2.05
CA GLY A 200 27.47 5.02 -0.74
C GLY A 200 26.52 6.22 -0.71
N ARG A 201 26.15 6.81 -1.85
CA ARG A 201 25.15 7.88 -1.91
C ARG A 201 23.74 7.30 -1.82
N VAL A 202 22.86 7.94 -1.05
CA VAL A 202 21.47 7.49 -0.91
C VAL A 202 20.69 7.84 -2.18
N ALA A 203 20.16 6.82 -2.84
CA ALA A 203 19.29 6.93 -4.01
C ALA A 203 17.82 7.07 -3.60
N GLY A 204 17.40 6.37 -2.55
CA GLY A 204 16.02 6.39 -2.07
C GLY A 204 15.83 5.69 -0.73
N VAL A 205 14.57 5.56 -0.34
CA VAL A 205 14.13 4.89 0.89
C VAL A 205 13.28 3.68 0.51
N ASN A 206 13.60 2.52 1.11
CA ASN A 206 12.95 1.24 0.82
C ASN A 206 11.45 1.27 1.15
N VAL A 207 10.60 0.71 0.27
CA VAL A 207 9.16 0.49 0.52
C VAL A 207 8.80 -0.95 0.21
N SER A 208 8.42 -1.74 1.22
CA SER A 208 8.18 -3.19 1.05
C SER A 208 6.77 -3.56 0.55
N LYS A 209 5.93 -2.60 0.15
CA LYS A 209 4.46 -2.79 0.16
C LYS A 209 3.81 -3.32 -1.13
N ARG A 210 4.55 -3.81 -2.12
CA ARG A 210 3.95 -4.60 -3.21
C ARG A 210 4.19 -6.08 -2.98
N LEU A 211 3.09 -6.82 -2.83
CA LEU A 211 3.07 -8.27 -2.59
C LEU A 211 2.68 -9.05 -3.87
N ASP A 212 2.42 -8.34 -4.96
CA ASP A 212 1.82 -8.87 -6.19
C ASP A 212 2.83 -9.17 -7.31
N GLY A 213 4.12 -9.21 -7.00
CA GLY A 213 5.17 -9.60 -7.95
C GLY A 213 6.49 -9.93 -7.27
N GLU A 214 7.27 -10.81 -7.90
CA GLU A 214 8.63 -11.13 -7.47
C GLU A 214 9.62 -10.14 -8.08
N LEU A 215 10.64 -9.72 -7.33
CA LEU A 215 11.70 -8.80 -7.79
C LEU A 215 11.18 -7.47 -8.35
N VAL A 216 10.03 -6.99 -7.87
CA VAL A 216 9.49 -5.66 -8.18
C VAL A 216 9.35 -4.88 -6.88
N SER A 217 10.44 -4.23 -6.47
CA SER A 217 10.51 -3.40 -5.27
C SER A 217 10.48 -1.92 -5.64
N PHE A 218 10.00 -1.09 -4.70
CA PHE A 218 9.84 0.35 -4.91
C PHE A 218 10.66 1.11 -3.89
N LEU A 219 11.21 2.24 -4.32
CA LEU A 219 11.90 3.18 -3.46
C LEU A 219 11.25 4.55 -3.57
N VAL A 220 11.14 5.25 -2.45
CA VAL A 220 10.85 6.68 -2.46
C VAL A 220 12.11 7.42 -2.88
N PRO A 221 12.09 8.26 -3.94
CA PRO A 221 13.26 9.04 -4.34
C PRO A 221 13.77 9.93 -3.21
N ILE A 222 15.09 9.97 -2.99
CA ILE A 222 15.68 10.66 -1.82
C ILE A 222 15.37 12.16 -1.76
N ARG A 223 15.05 12.78 -2.91
CA ARG A 223 14.68 14.20 -2.99
C ARG A 223 13.51 14.57 -2.07
N HIS A 224 12.56 13.66 -1.87
CA HIS A 224 11.39 13.91 -1.01
C HIS A 224 11.80 13.92 0.47
N ALA A 225 12.72 13.03 0.88
CA ALA A 225 13.27 13.03 2.22
C ALA A 225 14.10 14.29 2.50
N ARG A 226 14.83 14.81 1.50
CA ARG A 226 15.57 16.07 1.61
C ARG A 226 14.66 17.24 1.95
N GLU A 227 13.55 17.39 1.24
CA GLU A 227 12.58 18.46 1.54
C GLU A 227 11.91 18.26 2.91
N LEU A 228 11.64 17.02 3.30
CA LEU A 228 11.09 16.72 4.62
C LEU A 228 12.07 17.05 5.76
N LEU A 229 13.37 16.79 5.57
CA LEU A 229 14.41 17.11 6.56
C LEU A 229 14.57 18.61 6.77
N LYS A 230 14.47 19.44 5.71
CA LYS A 230 14.44 20.90 5.87
C LYS A 230 13.31 21.36 6.78
N LYS A 231 12.12 20.75 6.64
CA LYS A 231 10.97 21.01 7.52
C LYS A 231 11.24 20.53 8.95
N ALA A 232 11.85 19.36 9.12
CA ALA A 232 12.17 18.81 10.43
C ALA A 232 13.26 19.61 11.19
N ALA A 233 14.22 20.19 10.48
CA ALA A 233 15.36 20.92 11.06
C ALA A 233 14.95 22.13 11.91
N VAL A 234 13.80 22.75 11.61
CA VAL A 234 13.27 23.89 12.37
C VAL A 234 12.37 23.46 13.55
N VAL A 235 12.05 22.17 13.67
CA VAL A 235 11.17 21.64 14.72
C VAL A 235 11.96 21.38 16.00
N ARG A 236 11.79 22.27 16.99
CA ARG A 236 12.47 22.15 18.29
C ARG A 236 11.89 21.04 19.18
N LYS A 237 10.57 20.84 19.14
CA LYS A 237 9.86 19.85 19.97
C LYS A 237 8.89 19.04 19.12
N GLN A 238 8.74 17.76 19.43
CA GLN A 238 7.75 16.89 18.80
C GLN A 238 6.34 17.53 18.84
N PRO A 239 5.65 17.64 17.69
CA PRO A 239 4.24 18.03 17.65
C PRO A 239 3.35 17.07 18.43
N LYS A 240 2.29 17.60 19.07
CA LYS A 240 1.33 16.79 19.85
C LYS A 240 0.58 15.77 19.01
N SER A 241 0.35 16.05 17.73
CA SER A 241 -0.31 15.16 16.77
C SER A 241 0.03 15.63 15.36
N PHE A 242 -0.04 14.72 14.40
CA PHE A 242 0.09 15.03 12.97
C PHE A 242 -1.26 15.00 12.24
N ASN A 243 -2.40 14.85 12.93
CA ASN A 243 -3.70 14.72 12.26
C ASN A 243 -4.01 15.87 11.30
N GLU A 244 -3.75 17.13 11.69
CA GLU A 244 -3.98 18.30 10.85
C GLU A 244 -3.04 18.32 9.64
N THR A 245 -1.75 18.08 9.86
CA THR A 245 -0.75 17.99 8.77
C THR A 245 -1.11 16.90 7.77
N VAL A 246 -1.53 15.72 8.25
CA VAL A 246 -1.99 14.62 7.42
C VAL A 246 -3.25 15.01 6.66
N ALA A 247 -4.25 15.62 7.32
CA ALA A 247 -5.48 16.08 6.67
C ALA A 247 -5.19 17.07 5.53
N GLN A 248 -4.30 18.03 5.74
CA GLN A 248 -3.89 19.02 4.74
C GLN A 248 -3.23 18.35 3.52
N GLN A 249 -2.33 17.41 3.74
CA GLN A 249 -1.68 16.66 2.65
C GLN A 249 -2.70 15.84 1.85
N LEU A 250 -3.62 15.15 2.53
CA LEU A 250 -4.68 14.39 1.88
C LEU A 250 -5.65 15.28 1.08
N LEU A 251 -6.01 16.45 1.62
CA LEU A 251 -6.84 17.45 0.92
C LEU A 251 -6.12 18.04 -0.31
N ALA A 252 -4.80 18.25 -0.24
CA ALA A 252 -4.01 18.68 -1.39
C ALA A 252 -3.96 17.58 -2.47
N HIS A 253 -3.72 16.33 -2.07
CA HIS A 253 -3.70 15.21 -2.99
C HIS A 253 -5.04 15.01 -3.71
N GLN A 254 -6.16 15.07 -2.99
CA GLN A 254 -7.46 14.85 -3.61
C GLN A 254 -7.82 15.92 -4.63
N THR A 255 -7.35 17.17 -4.44
CA THR A 255 -7.52 18.23 -5.44
C THR A 255 -6.76 17.88 -6.71
N LEU A 256 -5.48 17.50 -6.60
CA LEU A 256 -4.67 17.06 -7.74
C LEU A 256 -5.30 15.85 -8.45
N MET A 257 -5.78 14.87 -7.68
CA MET A 257 -6.43 13.67 -8.20
C MET A 257 -7.68 14.00 -8.99
N VAL A 258 -8.58 14.82 -8.41
CA VAL A 258 -9.86 15.17 -9.03
C VAL A 258 -9.64 16.09 -10.23
N ASP A 259 -8.75 17.06 -10.14
CA ASP A 259 -8.46 17.94 -11.28
C ASP A 259 -7.85 17.16 -12.44
N HIS A 260 -6.96 16.20 -12.18
CA HIS A 260 -6.42 15.34 -13.24
C HIS A 260 -7.49 14.43 -13.87
N LEU A 261 -8.37 13.85 -13.04
CA LEU A 261 -9.50 13.06 -13.51
C LEU A 261 -10.43 13.87 -14.41
N LEU A 262 -10.71 15.12 -14.02
CA LEU A 262 -11.67 16.01 -14.65
C LEU A 262 -11.06 16.92 -15.74
N ALA A 263 -9.75 16.85 -15.97
CA ALA A 263 -9.04 17.65 -16.98
C ALA A 263 -9.52 17.37 -18.41
N ALA A 264 -10.14 16.22 -18.65
CA ALA A 264 -10.81 15.90 -19.91
C ALA A 264 -12.12 15.14 -19.60
N PRO A 265 -13.12 15.18 -20.48
CA PRO A 265 -14.36 14.42 -20.31
C PRO A 265 -14.09 12.93 -20.01
N LEU A 266 -14.94 12.31 -19.19
CA LEU A 266 -14.88 10.86 -19.00
C LEU A 266 -15.07 10.18 -20.36
N THR A 267 -14.22 9.20 -20.66
CA THR A 267 -14.44 8.39 -21.85
C THR A 267 -15.63 7.46 -21.58
N SER A 268 -16.24 6.91 -22.63
CA SER A 268 -17.39 6.01 -22.46
C SER A 268 -17.14 4.70 -23.19
N LYS A 269 -17.61 3.59 -22.62
CA LYS A 269 -17.65 2.29 -23.29
C LYS A 269 -19.10 1.86 -23.46
N SER A 270 -19.37 1.14 -24.54
CA SER A 270 -20.65 0.46 -24.72
C SER A 270 -20.71 -0.76 -23.81
N LEU A 271 -21.82 -0.94 -23.11
CA LEU A 271 -22.12 -2.13 -22.32
C LEU A 271 -23.57 -2.52 -22.58
N GLY A 272 -23.76 -3.52 -23.43
CA GLY A 272 -25.04 -3.80 -24.07
C GLY A 272 -25.54 -2.58 -24.86
N LYS A 273 -26.78 -2.15 -24.55
CA LYS A 273 -27.43 -0.98 -25.17
C LYS A 273 -27.11 0.36 -24.49
N TYR A 274 -26.30 0.34 -23.43
CA TYR A 274 -25.96 1.53 -22.64
C TYR A 274 -24.55 2.02 -22.96
N GLN A 275 -24.33 3.31 -22.71
CA GLN A 275 -23.01 3.92 -22.63
C GLN A 275 -22.70 4.18 -21.17
N VAL A 276 -21.53 3.74 -20.72
CA VAL A 276 -21.09 3.88 -19.33
C VAL A 276 -19.76 4.63 -19.27
N PRO A 277 -19.60 5.57 -18.32
CA PRO A 277 -18.36 6.31 -18.17
C PRO A 277 -17.24 5.40 -17.66
N VAL A 278 -16.11 5.46 -18.35
CA VAL A 278 -14.84 4.90 -17.92
C VAL A 278 -13.78 5.99 -17.96
N ARG A 279 -12.61 5.71 -17.39
CA ARG A 279 -11.44 6.58 -17.57
C ARG A 279 -10.20 5.70 -17.65
N GLU A 280 -9.93 5.19 -18.84
CA GLU A 280 -8.65 4.51 -19.09
C GLU A 280 -7.55 5.57 -19.16
N SER A 281 -6.59 5.46 -18.25
CA SER A 281 -5.39 6.30 -18.16
C SER A 281 -4.27 5.50 -17.50
N ASP A 282 -3.06 6.03 -17.44
CA ASP A 282 -1.96 5.36 -16.73
C ASP A 282 -2.27 5.18 -15.23
N GLN A 283 -3.11 6.06 -14.67
CA GLN A 283 -3.50 6.07 -13.26
C GLN A 283 -4.76 5.25 -12.95
N MET A 284 -5.56 4.89 -13.96
CA MET A 284 -6.84 4.18 -13.80
C MET A 284 -6.99 3.12 -14.89
N ARG A 285 -7.05 1.84 -14.48
CA ARG A 285 -7.20 0.71 -15.39
C ARG A 285 -8.58 0.10 -15.31
N CYS A 286 -9.10 -0.28 -16.48
CA CYS A 286 -10.40 -0.91 -16.62
C CYS A 286 -10.26 -2.34 -17.13
N TRP A 287 -10.98 -3.28 -16.52
CA TRP A 287 -11.02 -4.68 -16.90
C TRP A 287 -12.45 -5.11 -17.17
N GLY A 288 -12.66 -5.73 -18.33
CA GLY A 288 -13.94 -6.33 -18.72
C GLY A 288 -13.96 -7.82 -18.40
N GLN A 289 -15.06 -8.32 -17.86
CA GLN A 289 -15.29 -9.74 -17.64
C GLN A 289 -16.75 -10.09 -17.94
N THR A 290 -16.95 -11.25 -18.56
CA THR A 290 -18.30 -11.77 -18.83
C THR A 290 -18.48 -13.08 -18.08
N SER A 291 -19.61 -13.21 -17.38
CA SER A 291 -20.05 -14.47 -16.80
C SER A 291 -21.28 -14.96 -17.58
N ASP A 292 -21.02 -15.88 -18.50
CA ASP A 292 -22.04 -16.70 -19.13
C ASP A 292 -21.86 -18.13 -18.63
N LYS A 293 -22.59 -18.48 -17.56
CA LYS A 293 -22.59 -19.84 -17.03
C LYS A 293 -23.81 -20.57 -17.59
N PRO A 294 -23.66 -21.73 -18.27
CA PRO A 294 -24.77 -22.42 -18.94
C PRO A 294 -25.94 -22.78 -18.00
N ASP A 295 -25.65 -23.01 -16.72
CA ASP A 295 -26.63 -23.35 -15.68
C ASP A 295 -27.47 -22.15 -15.23
N LYS A 296 -27.00 -20.91 -15.46
CA LYS A 296 -27.73 -19.70 -15.04
C LYS A 296 -28.75 -19.25 -16.08
N PRO A 297 -29.93 -18.75 -15.66
CA PRO A 297 -30.95 -18.24 -16.58
C PRO A 297 -30.74 -16.76 -16.96
N TYR A 298 -29.53 -16.23 -16.77
CA TYR A 298 -29.15 -14.84 -17.05
C TYR A 298 -27.64 -14.75 -17.36
N THR A 299 -27.25 -13.72 -18.09
CA THR A 299 -25.84 -13.37 -18.36
C THR A 299 -25.47 -12.07 -17.64
N VAL A 300 -24.20 -11.95 -17.24
CA VAL A 300 -23.66 -10.74 -16.62
C VAL A 300 -22.38 -10.32 -17.33
N GLU A 301 -22.35 -9.07 -17.79
CA GLU A 301 -21.15 -8.41 -18.30
C GLU A 301 -20.74 -7.32 -17.31
N GLN A 302 -19.46 -7.29 -16.94
CA GLN A 302 -18.92 -6.33 -15.97
C GLN A 302 -17.75 -5.56 -16.56
N ILE A 303 -17.70 -4.27 -16.24
CA ILE A 303 -16.51 -3.42 -16.40
C ILE A 303 -16.13 -2.92 -15.02
N LYS A 304 -14.88 -3.14 -14.61
CA LYS A 304 -14.33 -2.64 -13.35
C LYS A 304 -13.13 -1.76 -13.64
N CYS A 305 -13.22 -0.49 -13.28
CA CYS A 305 -12.10 0.43 -13.31
C CYS A 305 -11.62 0.72 -11.88
N SER A 306 -10.32 0.72 -11.66
CA SER A 306 -9.72 1.09 -10.38
C SER A 306 -8.45 1.88 -10.61
N MET A 307 -8.22 2.88 -9.75
CA MET A 307 -6.92 3.54 -9.71
C MET A 307 -5.83 2.55 -9.28
N GLU A 308 -4.64 2.71 -9.84
CA GLU A 308 -3.47 1.85 -9.58
C GLU A 308 -2.82 2.15 -8.22
N SER A 309 -3.01 3.36 -7.69
CA SER A 309 -2.42 3.80 -6.41
C SER A 309 -3.47 4.25 -5.41
N SER A 310 -3.18 4.04 -4.13
CA SER A 310 -3.89 4.62 -3.00
C SER A 310 -2.89 5.08 -1.94
N LEU A 311 -3.26 6.10 -1.16
CA LEU A 311 -2.44 6.60 -0.06
C LEU A 311 -2.71 5.80 1.20
N PHE A 312 -1.65 5.31 1.84
CA PHE A 312 -1.73 4.73 3.17
C PHE A 312 -1.93 5.82 4.22
N VAL A 313 -2.81 5.56 5.20
CA VAL A 313 -3.01 6.45 6.34
C VAL A 313 -2.61 5.77 7.65
N SER A 314 -3.21 4.62 7.97
CA SER A 314 -2.85 3.85 9.17
C SER A 314 -3.51 2.46 9.18
N GLY A 315 -2.75 1.42 9.54
CA GLY A 315 -3.25 0.03 9.54
C GLY A 315 -3.87 -0.33 8.18
N GLU A 316 -5.13 -0.75 8.18
CA GLU A 316 -5.88 -1.10 6.95
C GLU A 316 -6.52 0.11 6.26
N MET A 317 -6.21 1.34 6.69
CA MET A 317 -6.82 2.54 6.13
C MET A 317 -6.03 3.06 4.94
N GLN A 318 -6.69 3.09 3.79
CA GLN A 318 -6.21 3.73 2.57
C GLN A 318 -7.22 4.75 2.05
N THR A 319 -6.73 5.77 1.35
CA THR A 319 -7.54 6.86 0.81
C THR A 319 -6.94 7.42 -0.49
N GLY A 320 -7.54 8.45 -1.09
CA GLY A 320 -7.06 9.01 -2.36
C GLY A 320 -7.20 8.02 -3.51
N HIS A 321 -8.33 7.32 -3.55
CA HIS A 321 -8.61 6.26 -4.51
C HIS A 321 -10.03 6.39 -5.06
N MET A 322 -10.18 6.05 -6.34
CA MET A 322 -11.44 5.99 -7.03
C MET A 322 -11.59 4.65 -7.74
N ALA A 323 -12.80 4.10 -7.69
CA ALA A 323 -13.18 2.93 -8.46
C ALA A 323 -14.55 3.12 -9.09
N ILE A 324 -14.71 2.51 -10.27
CA ILE A 324 -15.97 2.44 -11.00
C ILE A 324 -16.27 0.98 -11.29
N ARG A 325 -17.52 0.57 -11.11
CA ARG A 325 -18.01 -0.74 -11.55
C ARG A 325 -19.30 -0.56 -12.32
N HIS A 326 -19.39 -1.19 -13.49
CA HIS A 326 -20.62 -1.35 -14.23
C HIS A 326 -20.96 -2.84 -14.32
N GLU A 327 -22.24 -3.15 -14.20
CA GLU A 327 -22.78 -4.50 -14.31
C GLU A 327 -24.03 -4.46 -15.18
N TYR A 328 -23.94 -5.10 -16.34
CA TYR A 328 -25.05 -5.29 -17.26
C TYR A 328 -25.57 -6.71 -17.14
N THR A 329 -26.82 -6.84 -16.71
CA THR A 329 -27.48 -8.12 -16.51
C THR A 329 -28.61 -8.28 -17.51
N ARG A 330 -28.66 -9.44 -18.17
CA ARG A 330 -29.70 -9.79 -19.14
C ARG A 330 -30.31 -11.14 -18.79
N GLY A 331 -31.63 -11.18 -18.67
CA GLY A 331 -32.39 -12.42 -18.50
C GLY A 331 -32.44 -13.20 -19.81
N THR A 332 -32.06 -14.47 -19.80
CA THR A 332 -32.12 -15.35 -20.98
C THR A 332 -33.22 -16.39 -20.87
N ARG A 333 -33.50 -16.86 -19.65
CA ARG A 333 -34.55 -17.86 -19.34
C ARG A 333 -35.39 -17.47 -18.11
N LEU A 334 -35.43 -16.17 -17.80
CA LEU A 334 -36.23 -15.62 -16.70
C LEU A 334 -37.44 -14.88 -17.26
N ASP A 335 -38.58 -14.95 -16.57
CA ASP A 335 -39.65 -13.96 -16.75
C ASP A 335 -39.34 -12.66 -16.02
N ALA A 336 -40.14 -11.62 -16.28
CA ALA A 336 -39.95 -10.29 -15.74
C ALA A 336 -39.97 -10.23 -14.21
N LEU A 337 -40.79 -11.04 -13.54
CA LEU A 337 -40.90 -11.03 -12.08
C LEU A 337 -39.66 -11.67 -11.43
N ARG A 338 -39.22 -12.83 -11.94
CA ARG A 338 -37.99 -13.48 -11.49
C ARG A 338 -36.76 -12.62 -11.77
N PHE A 339 -36.72 -11.94 -12.92
CA PHE A 339 -35.65 -11.01 -13.28
C PHE A 339 -35.62 -9.79 -12.35
N SER A 340 -36.78 -9.17 -12.08
CA SER A 340 -36.89 -8.04 -11.15
C SER A 340 -36.40 -8.41 -9.74
N ASN A 341 -36.76 -9.60 -9.24
CA ASN A 341 -36.27 -10.10 -7.94
C ASN A 341 -34.74 -10.32 -7.94
N LEU A 342 -34.17 -10.83 -9.03
CA LEU A 342 -32.71 -10.99 -9.18
C LEU A 342 -31.99 -9.65 -9.06
N VAL A 343 -32.46 -8.64 -9.80
CA VAL A 343 -31.89 -7.29 -9.82
C VAL A 343 -32.06 -6.60 -8.46
N ALA A 344 -33.25 -6.66 -7.87
CA ALA A 344 -33.50 -6.07 -6.55
C ALA A 344 -32.59 -6.66 -5.46
N LYS A 345 -32.34 -7.97 -5.50
CA LYS A 345 -31.38 -8.63 -4.62
C LYS A 345 -29.94 -8.19 -4.89
N SER A 346 -29.57 -7.92 -6.14
CA SER A 346 -28.25 -7.38 -6.48
C SER A 346 -28.05 -6.00 -5.84
N PHE A 347 -29.01 -5.11 -6.05
CA PHE A 347 -28.97 -3.76 -5.48
C PHE A 347 -28.94 -3.76 -3.94
N LYS A 348 -29.74 -4.63 -3.29
CA LYS A 348 -29.77 -4.75 -1.82
C LYS A 348 -28.44 -5.22 -1.21
N ARG A 349 -27.59 -5.89 -1.98
CA ARG A 349 -26.26 -6.36 -1.52
C ARG A 349 -25.19 -5.28 -1.56
N GLU A 350 -25.47 -4.11 -2.13
CA GLU A 350 -24.51 -3.00 -2.13
C GLU A 350 -24.19 -2.55 -0.71
N GLN A 351 -22.90 -2.45 -0.40
CA GLN A 351 -22.41 -2.02 0.90
C GLN A 351 -21.92 -0.57 0.83
N PHE A 352 -22.31 0.24 1.81
CA PHE A 352 -21.97 1.65 1.89
C PHE A 352 -21.09 1.97 3.12
N GLY A 353 -20.45 0.96 3.71
CA GLY A 353 -19.71 1.09 4.97
C GLY A 353 -20.53 0.70 6.20
N SER A 354 -20.01 1.01 7.38
CA SER A 354 -20.57 0.55 8.67
C SER A 354 -20.60 1.66 9.71
N HIS A 355 -21.65 1.69 10.53
CA HIS A 355 -21.75 2.56 11.71
C HIS A 355 -20.76 2.17 12.82
N LYS A 356 -20.21 0.94 12.77
CA LYS A 356 -19.22 0.44 13.72
C LYS A 356 -17.79 0.85 13.37
N ASP A 357 -17.57 1.52 12.24
CA ASP A 357 -16.25 1.99 11.85
C ASP A 357 -15.75 3.06 12.83
N ARG A 358 -14.57 2.84 13.40
CA ARG A 358 -13.93 3.77 14.33
C ARG A 358 -13.19 4.91 13.63
N ARG A 359 -12.99 4.81 12.31
CA ARG A 359 -12.21 5.76 11.50
C ARG A 359 -13.11 6.73 10.74
N LEU A 360 -14.28 6.26 10.31
CA LEU A 360 -15.28 7.06 9.59
C LEU A 360 -16.63 7.08 10.33
N THR A 361 -17.49 8.03 9.98
CA THR A 361 -18.89 8.02 10.41
C THR A 361 -19.66 6.86 9.76
N GLY A 362 -20.84 6.58 10.30
CA GLY A 362 -21.83 5.80 9.56
C GLY A 362 -22.22 6.48 8.24
N PRO A 363 -22.65 5.71 7.24
CA PRO A 363 -23.11 6.27 5.98
C PRO A 363 -24.39 7.09 6.16
N VAL A 364 -24.42 8.27 5.54
CA VAL A 364 -25.62 9.07 5.36
C VAL A 364 -25.98 9.00 3.89
N CYS A 365 -27.14 8.43 3.58
CA CYS A 365 -27.54 8.10 2.21
C CYS A 365 -28.75 8.93 1.77
N THR A 366 -28.72 9.42 0.54
CA THR A 366 -29.85 10.04 -0.15
C THR A 366 -30.20 9.20 -1.36
N GLU A 367 -31.49 8.94 -1.56
CA GLU A 367 -32.02 8.22 -2.71
C GLU A 367 -32.88 9.15 -3.56
N GLN A 368 -32.66 9.12 -4.88
CA GLN A 368 -33.44 9.89 -5.85
C GLN A 368 -33.63 9.11 -7.15
N PHE A 369 -34.74 9.38 -7.85
CA PHE A 369 -34.88 9.02 -9.26
C PHE A 369 -34.37 10.16 -10.12
N VAL A 370 -33.37 9.88 -10.95
CA VAL A 370 -32.72 10.84 -11.84
C VAL A 370 -32.91 10.40 -13.28
N THR A 371 -32.92 11.35 -14.21
CA THR A 371 -33.04 11.07 -15.64
C THR A 371 -31.91 11.77 -16.39
N ASN A 372 -31.18 11.03 -17.21
CA ASN A 372 -30.23 11.60 -18.17
C ASN A 372 -30.72 11.31 -19.60
N GLY A 373 -31.11 12.35 -20.33
CA GLY A 373 -31.82 12.21 -21.61
C GLY A 373 -33.11 11.41 -21.45
N LYS A 374 -33.16 10.19 -22.01
CA LYS A 374 -34.31 9.27 -21.91
C LYS A 374 -34.07 8.07 -20.99
N LEU A 375 -32.99 8.07 -20.22
CA LEU A 375 -32.62 6.97 -19.34
C LEU A 375 -33.00 7.28 -17.89
N PRO A 376 -34.10 6.70 -17.36
CA PRO A 376 -34.42 6.81 -15.94
C PRO A 376 -33.50 5.91 -15.12
N MET A 377 -33.00 6.43 -14.00
CA MET A 377 -32.13 5.71 -13.07
C MET A 377 -32.58 5.97 -11.64
N ARG A 378 -32.59 4.93 -10.81
CA ARG A 378 -32.59 5.08 -9.35
C ARG A 378 -31.16 5.30 -8.90
N ALA A 379 -30.87 6.38 -8.20
CA ALA A 379 -29.54 6.72 -7.69
C ALA A 379 -29.56 6.78 -6.16
N VAL A 380 -28.59 6.13 -5.53
CA VAL A 380 -28.34 6.18 -4.08
C VAL A 380 -26.93 6.69 -3.87
N LEU A 381 -26.82 7.87 -3.24
CA LEU A 381 -25.54 8.48 -2.88
C LEU A 381 -25.37 8.42 -1.37
N CYS A 382 -24.32 7.73 -0.91
CA CYS A 382 -23.95 7.66 0.49
C CYS A 382 -22.63 8.39 0.74
N VAL A 383 -22.58 9.16 1.81
CA VAL A 383 -21.40 9.94 2.22
C VAL A 383 -20.99 9.56 3.64
N ARG A 384 -19.68 9.45 3.88
CA ARG A 384 -19.08 9.17 5.20
C ARG A 384 -17.97 10.15 5.47
N ALA A 385 -17.95 10.76 6.65
CA ALA A 385 -16.90 11.69 7.05
C ALA A 385 -15.76 10.96 7.78
N TYR A 386 -14.53 11.42 7.60
CA TYR A 386 -13.38 10.95 8.36
C TYR A 386 -13.39 11.57 9.76
N ARG A 387 -13.26 10.75 10.80
CA ARG A 387 -13.36 11.25 12.20
C ARG A 387 -12.14 12.07 12.63
N LYS A 388 -10.95 11.73 12.11
CA LYS A 388 -9.68 12.40 12.47
C LYS A 388 -9.24 13.49 11.49
N PHE A 389 -9.85 13.54 10.29
CA PHE A 389 -9.42 14.45 9.22
C PHE A 389 -10.63 15.23 8.73
N ALA A 390 -10.82 16.41 9.30
CA ALA A 390 -11.93 17.29 8.95
C ALA A 390 -11.89 17.65 7.45
N GLY A 391 -13.06 17.72 6.82
CA GLY A 391 -13.20 18.06 5.41
C GLY A 391 -12.97 16.92 4.42
N LEU A 392 -12.54 15.73 4.88
CA LEU A 392 -12.42 14.54 4.03
C LEU A 392 -13.62 13.61 4.17
N TYR A 393 -14.05 13.06 3.04
CA TYR A 393 -15.22 12.21 2.92
C TYR A 393 -14.99 11.06 1.95
N ASP A 394 -15.65 9.94 2.22
CA ASP A 394 -15.85 8.85 1.26
C ASP A 394 -17.25 8.99 0.65
N PHE A 395 -17.33 8.91 -0.68
CA PHE A 395 -18.56 8.91 -1.46
C PHE A 395 -18.74 7.53 -2.11
N ALA A 396 -19.96 7.01 -2.03
CA ALA A 396 -20.37 5.81 -2.73
C ALA A 396 -21.70 6.09 -3.42
N LEU A 397 -21.68 6.14 -4.76
CA LEU A 397 -22.84 6.35 -5.60
C LEU A 397 -23.16 5.05 -6.31
N VAL A 398 -24.39 4.56 -6.16
CA VAL A 398 -24.91 3.43 -6.93
C VAL A 398 -26.10 3.89 -7.75
N THR A 399 -26.11 3.54 -9.03
CA THR A 399 -27.26 3.71 -9.92
C THR A 399 -27.79 2.36 -10.37
N ASN A 400 -29.10 2.29 -10.60
CA ASN A 400 -29.75 1.14 -11.20
C ASN A 400 -30.79 1.58 -12.21
N THR A 401 -30.78 1.00 -13.40
CA THR A 401 -31.78 1.22 -14.43
C THR A 401 -32.28 -0.12 -14.97
N SER A 402 -33.60 -0.31 -14.91
CA SER A 402 -34.33 -1.46 -15.44
C SER A 402 -35.43 -0.95 -16.35
N ASP A 403 -35.03 -0.19 -17.38
CA ASP A 403 -35.93 0.46 -18.32
C ASP A 403 -36.57 -0.50 -19.36
N GLU A 404 -36.23 -1.78 -19.30
CA GLU A 404 -36.80 -2.88 -20.07
C GLU A 404 -36.94 -4.15 -19.22
N ASN A 405 -37.90 -5.02 -19.57
CA ASN A 405 -38.37 -6.12 -18.71
C ASN A 405 -37.30 -7.17 -18.30
N LEU A 406 -36.24 -7.34 -19.09
CA LEU A 406 -35.22 -8.40 -18.88
C LEU A 406 -33.79 -7.87 -18.98
N VAL A 407 -33.61 -6.55 -18.85
CA VAL A 407 -32.31 -5.90 -18.92
C VAL A 407 -32.13 -4.95 -17.74
N ASN A 408 -30.95 -4.97 -17.14
CA ASN A 408 -30.59 -4.07 -16.07
C ASN A 408 -29.16 -3.59 -16.23
N LEU A 409 -28.95 -2.29 -16.05
CA LEU A 409 -27.62 -1.72 -15.82
C LEU A 409 -27.54 -1.21 -14.39
N GLN A 410 -26.59 -1.74 -13.64
CA GLN A 410 -26.19 -1.21 -12.35
C GLN A 410 -24.79 -0.60 -12.46
N SER A 411 -24.62 0.63 -11.98
CA SER A 411 -23.32 1.29 -11.95
C SER A 411 -22.98 1.71 -10.53
N ARG A 412 -21.70 1.66 -10.16
CA ARG A 412 -21.19 2.08 -8.87
C ARG A 412 -19.94 2.92 -9.06
N LEU A 413 -19.86 4.01 -8.32
CA LEU A 413 -18.71 4.89 -8.20
C LEU A 413 -18.36 4.98 -6.71
N ASP A 414 -17.11 4.66 -6.37
CA ASP A 414 -16.54 4.87 -5.05
C ASP A 414 -15.41 5.89 -5.17
N ILE A 415 -15.40 6.91 -4.33
CA ILE A 415 -14.34 7.92 -4.25
C ILE A 415 -13.98 8.12 -2.79
N LYS A 416 -12.69 7.98 -2.45
CA LYS A 416 -12.24 7.98 -1.06
C LYS A 416 -11.35 9.15 -0.73
N GLY A 417 -11.63 9.80 0.41
CA GLY A 417 -10.87 10.94 0.94
C GLY A 417 -10.83 12.13 0.01
N VAL A 418 -12.00 12.58 -0.43
CA VAL A 418 -12.16 13.82 -1.19
C VAL A 418 -12.82 14.89 -0.33
N SER A 419 -12.70 16.16 -0.75
CA SER A 419 -13.55 17.21 -0.19
C SER A 419 -15.02 16.93 -0.55
N TYR A 420 -15.95 17.47 0.25
CA TYR A 420 -17.38 17.28 -0.02
C TYR A 420 -17.78 17.82 -1.40
N GLU A 421 -17.26 18.99 -1.77
CA GLU A 421 -17.50 19.63 -3.06
C GLU A 421 -16.99 18.77 -4.24
N ASN A 422 -15.76 18.27 -4.15
CA ASN A 422 -15.19 17.42 -5.19
C ASN A 422 -15.91 16.08 -5.30
N GLY A 423 -16.31 15.49 -4.17
CA GLY A 423 -17.12 14.27 -4.17
C GLY A 423 -18.46 14.46 -4.90
N LEU A 424 -19.14 15.58 -4.68
CA LEU A 424 -20.37 15.92 -5.42
C LEU A 424 -20.10 16.20 -6.90
N ARG A 425 -19.03 16.93 -7.23
CA ARG A 425 -18.65 17.27 -8.60
C ARG A 425 -18.41 16.01 -9.45
N VAL A 426 -17.63 15.05 -8.94
CA VAL A 426 -17.36 13.79 -9.63
C VAL A 426 -18.61 12.92 -9.70
N SER A 427 -19.41 12.86 -8.63
CA SER A 427 -20.68 12.12 -8.61
C SER A 427 -21.67 12.63 -9.68
N ARG A 428 -21.79 13.95 -9.82
CA ARG A 428 -22.64 14.58 -10.84
C ARG A 428 -22.16 14.23 -12.25
N LEU A 429 -20.87 14.40 -12.54
CA LEU A 429 -20.31 14.09 -13.85
C LEU A 429 -20.51 12.61 -14.21
N PHE A 430 -20.36 11.71 -13.24
CA PHE A 430 -20.61 10.28 -13.43
C PHE A 430 -22.06 9.99 -13.84
N LEU A 431 -23.05 10.61 -13.16
CA LEU A 431 -24.46 10.48 -13.51
C LEU A 431 -24.77 11.01 -14.92
N GLU A 432 -24.21 12.18 -15.26
CA GLU A 432 -24.39 12.83 -16.55
C GLU A 432 -23.72 12.06 -17.71
N SER A 433 -22.77 11.18 -17.40
CA SER A 433 -22.04 10.41 -18.40
C SER A 433 -22.62 9.01 -18.65
N ILE A 434 -23.60 8.55 -17.86
CA ILE A 434 -24.32 7.30 -18.13
C ILE A 434 -25.46 7.59 -19.11
N GLY A 435 -25.53 6.85 -20.21
CA GLY A 435 -26.53 7.06 -21.24
C GLY A 435 -26.90 5.81 -22.03
N ARG A 436 -27.64 6.00 -23.13
CA ARG A 436 -27.92 4.96 -24.12
C ARG A 436 -26.93 5.08 -25.27
N VAL A 437 -26.58 3.96 -25.90
CA VAL A 437 -25.87 3.99 -27.18
C VAL A 437 -26.73 4.75 -28.18
N LYS A 438 -26.19 5.82 -28.78
CA LYS A 438 -26.86 6.52 -29.87
C LYS A 438 -27.09 5.51 -30.99
N LYS A 439 -28.35 5.31 -31.40
CA LYS A 439 -28.63 4.56 -32.63
C LYS A 439 -27.92 5.31 -33.78
N PRO A 440 -27.18 4.60 -34.66
CA PRO A 440 -26.52 5.22 -35.80
C PRO A 440 -27.51 5.98 -36.69
#